data_AF-A0A5D3A792-F1
#
_entry.id   AF-A0A5D3A792-F1
#
_cell.length_a   1.000
_cell.length_b   1.000
_cell.length_c   1.000
_cell.angle_alpha   90.00
_cell.angle_beta   90.00
_cell.angle_gamma   90.00
#
_symmetry.space_group_name_H-M   'P 1'
#
loop_
_entity.id
_entity.type
_entity.pdbx_description
1 polymer ?
#
loop_
_entity_poly.entity_id
_entity_poly.type
_entity_poly.pdbx_seq_one_letter_code
_entity_poly.pdbx_strand_id
1 'polypeptide(L)'
;MEAVLQTRCLLSLPPNPTRVRVRSLLNPSQGLKQRLFASKPLGLSDLSLSYKEVPSFVAKPNGLSPKGKNFIRKAEAAAATDDQPLFGETQKPKFLGIELVTLKKIIPLGLMFFCILFNYTILRDTKDVLVVTAKGSSAEIIPFLKTWVNLPMAIGFMLLYTKLANVLPKKALFYTVIVPFIAFFGAFGFMLYPLSNYIHPEALADKLLAVVGPRFLGPLAILRIWSFCLFYVMAELWGSVVISVLFWGFANQITTVDEAKRFYPLFGLGANIALIFSGRTVKYFSNLRKNLGPGVDGWAISLKGMMSIVVLMGLAICFLYWWVNKFVPLPTRSMKKKEKPKMGTMESLKFLVSSKYIRDLATLVVAYGISINLVEVTWKSKLKAQFPSPNEYSSFMGDFSTATGIATFTMMLLSQFIFDKYGWGAAAQITPTVLLLTGVGFFSLILFGDPLGLTLAKFGMTPLLAAVYVGAMQNIFSKSAKYSLFDPCKEMAYIPLDEDTKVKGKAAIDVVCNPLGKSGGALIQQFMILTFGSLASSTPYLGGILLVIVLAWLAAAKSLDTQFTALRQEEELEKEMERAAVKIPVVSETGNGTLAGGSLLNQAAGDSTGSTSNSKQYLENKQQE
;
A
#
# COMPACT_ATOMS: atom_id res chain seq x y z
N MET A 1 -16.06 -49.09 -49.17
CA MET A 1 -14.70 -48.53 -49.14
C MET A 1 -14.45 -48.16 -47.68
N GLU A 2 -14.05 -49.09 -46.81
CA GLU A 2 -12.71 -49.75 -46.74
C GLU A 2 -11.62 -48.74 -46.34
N ALA A 3 -10.64 -49.04 -45.49
CA ALA A 3 -10.33 -50.20 -44.63
C ALA A 3 -9.34 -49.69 -43.54
N VAL A 4 -9.50 -49.93 -42.23
CA VAL A 4 -9.24 -51.15 -41.43
C VAL A 4 -7.76 -51.31 -41.01
N LEU A 5 -7.57 -51.78 -39.75
CA LEU A 5 -6.35 -52.08 -38.94
C LEU A 5 -5.77 -50.92 -38.06
N GLN A 6 -5.18 -51.12 -36.86
CA GLN A 6 -5.33 -52.09 -35.73
C GLN A 6 -4.74 -51.44 -34.43
N THR A 7 -5.37 -51.46 -33.23
CA THR A 7 -5.37 -52.44 -32.08
C THR A 7 -4.00 -52.76 -31.42
N ARG A 8 -3.83 -53.05 -30.10
CA ARG A 8 -4.66 -52.96 -28.85
C ARG A 8 -3.78 -53.25 -27.59
N CYS A 9 -4.43 -53.24 -26.41
CA CYS A 9 -4.04 -53.75 -25.07
C CYS A 9 -3.19 -52.81 -24.19
N LEU A 10 -3.61 -52.35 -23.00
CA LEU A 10 -4.39 -52.91 -21.86
C LEU A 10 -3.60 -53.84 -20.92
N LEU A 11 -3.46 -53.40 -19.66
CA LEU A 11 -3.86 -54.15 -18.45
C LEU A 11 -4.01 -53.18 -17.25
N SER A 12 -4.67 -53.61 -16.17
CA SER A 12 -5.44 -52.73 -15.26
C SER A 12 -5.09 -52.85 -13.76
N LEU A 13 -5.23 -51.74 -13.02
CA LEU A 13 -5.76 -51.49 -11.63
C LEU A 13 -6.02 -52.67 -10.66
N PRO A 14 -6.14 -52.47 -9.32
CA PRO A 14 -5.70 -51.41 -8.37
C PRO A 14 -4.95 -52.06 -7.15
N PRO A 15 -5.07 -51.72 -5.82
CA PRO A 15 -5.48 -50.52 -5.06
C PRO A 15 -4.47 -50.09 -3.94
N ASN A 16 -4.92 -49.26 -2.97
CA ASN A 16 -4.22 -48.86 -1.72
C ASN A 16 -4.40 -49.87 -0.56
N PRO A 17 -3.53 -49.84 0.48
CA PRO A 17 -4.03 -49.42 1.81
C PRO A 17 -3.08 -48.60 2.74
N THR A 18 -3.73 -47.75 3.55
CA THR A 18 -3.43 -47.14 4.88
C THR A 18 -2.09 -47.29 5.66
N ARG A 19 -1.68 -46.14 6.25
CA ARG A 19 -1.06 -45.88 7.59
C ARG A 19 0.04 -46.83 8.14
N VAL A 20 1.19 -46.26 8.56
CA VAL A 20 1.61 -46.11 9.99
C VAL A 20 2.95 -45.36 10.16
N ARG A 21 3.07 -44.67 11.30
CA ARG A 21 4.19 -43.88 11.87
C ARG A 21 5.44 -44.72 12.24
N VAL A 22 6.65 -44.32 11.81
CA VAL A 22 7.92 -44.52 12.55
C VAL A 22 8.82 -43.27 12.43
N ARG A 23 9.70 -43.06 13.41
CA ARG A 23 10.51 -41.85 13.67
C ARG A 23 11.96 -42.28 13.94
N SER A 24 12.93 -41.41 13.57
CA SER A 24 14.31 -41.37 14.11
C SER A 24 15.38 -42.32 13.53
N LEU A 25 16.64 -41.87 13.66
CA LEU A 25 17.94 -42.56 13.43
C LEU A 25 18.31 -42.78 11.94
N LEU A 26 19.54 -42.57 11.44
CA LEU A 26 20.84 -42.30 12.08
C LEU A 26 21.67 -41.18 11.41
N ASN A 27 22.52 -40.56 12.22
CA ASN A 27 23.90 -40.10 11.96
C ASN A 27 24.71 -40.60 13.21
N PRO A 28 26.07 -40.66 13.30
CA PRO A 28 27.13 -40.15 12.40
C PRO A 28 28.40 -41.04 12.23
N SER A 29 29.35 -40.61 11.37
CA SER A 29 30.84 -40.74 11.47
C SER A 29 31.46 -40.20 10.16
N GLN A 30 32.36 -39.20 10.09
CA GLN A 30 33.74 -39.02 10.60
C GLN A 30 34.76 -40.10 10.19
N GLY A 31 35.80 -39.73 9.41
CA GLY A 31 37.03 -40.53 9.29
C GLY A 31 37.90 -40.37 8.02
N LEU A 32 38.79 -39.36 8.01
CA LEU A 32 40.05 -39.24 7.24
C LEU A 32 40.35 -40.16 6.01
N LYS A 33 40.69 -39.50 4.88
CA LYS A 33 42.05 -39.57 4.29
C LYS A 33 42.49 -38.17 3.82
N GLN A 34 43.78 -37.87 3.93
CA GLN A 34 44.35 -36.54 3.74
C GLN A 34 45.72 -36.65 3.04
N ARG A 35 46.12 -35.57 2.32
CA ARG A 35 47.49 -35.19 1.87
C ARG A 35 47.93 -35.53 0.45
N LEU A 36 49.01 -34.84 0.07
CA LEU A 36 49.58 -34.55 -1.25
C LEU A 36 48.77 -33.44 -1.98
N PHE A 37 49.21 -32.18 -2.08
CA PHE A 37 50.44 -31.52 -1.61
C PHE A 37 50.16 -30.08 -1.13
N ALA A 38 51.11 -29.48 -0.41
CA ALA A 38 51.07 -28.09 0.04
C ALA A 38 52.38 -27.35 -0.30
N SER A 39 52.28 -26.06 -0.60
CA SER A 39 53.42 -25.11 -0.64
C SER A 39 53.01 -23.80 0.03
N LYS A 40 53.93 -23.21 0.80
CA LYS A 40 53.67 -22.08 1.73
C LYS A 40 53.73 -20.71 1.03
N PRO A 41 53.13 -19.66 1.62
CA PRO A 41 53.40 -18.26 1.25
C PRO A 41 54.52 -17.62 2.10
N LEU A 42 55.50 -17.03 1.42
CA LEU A 42 56.35 -15.89 1.82
C LEU A 42 56.43 -15.01 0.54
N GLY A 43 56.47 -13.68 0.54
CA GLY A 43 56.55 -12.71 1.64
C GLY A 43 57.70 -11.74 1.39
N LEU A 44 57.40 -10.50 0.96
CA LEU A 44 58.29 -9.33 1.09
C LEU A 44 57.56 -8.03 0.70
N SER A 45 57.95 -6.94 1.36
CA SER A 45 57.46 -5.57 1.17
C SER A 45 58.66 -4.66 0.92
N ASP A 46 58.55 -3.74 -0.04
CA ASP A 46 59.30 -2.48 -0.15
C ASP A 46 58.63 -1.66 -1.28
N LEU A 47 58.53 -0.32 -1.26
CA LEU A 47 59.36 0.69 -0.63
C LEU A 47 58.59 1.68 0.28
N SER A 48 59.36 2.45 1.06
CA SER A 48 58.93 3.28 2.20
C SER A 48 58.91 4.80 1.94
N LEU A 49 58.28 5.54 2.87
CA LEU A 49 58.74 6.79 3.54
C LEU A 49 57.55 7.33 4.37
N SER A 50 57.40 7.04 5.67
CA SER A 50 58.13 7.54 6.87
C SER A 50 57.87 9.04 7.15
N TYR A 51 57.54 9.53 8.36
CA TYR A 51 58.28 9.35 9.63
C TYR A 51 57.42 9.69 10.91
N LYS A 52 57.58 8.91 12.00
CA LYS A 52 57.52 9.27 13.46
C LYS A 52 56.29 9.97 14.11
N GLU A 53 55.96 9.80 15.41
CA GLU A 53 56.43 8.92 16.51
C GLU A 53 55.30 8.72 17.57
N VAL A 54 55.42 7.72 18.46
CA VAL A 54 54.53 7.46 19.62
C VAL A 54 55.37 7.57 20.91
N PRO A 55 54.79 7.67 22.12
CA PRO A 55 54.70 6.44 22.91
C PRO A 55 53.44 6.26 23.78
N SER A 56 53.19 5.00 24.13
CA SER A 56 52.29 4.51 25.20
C SER A 56 53.18 4.15 26.43
N PHE A 57 52.73 4.11 27.70
CA PHE A 57 52.09 2.94 28.34
C PHE A 57 51.74 3.22 29.83
N VAL A 58 50.63 2.63 30.33
CA VAL A 58 50.34 2.06 31.68
C VAL A 58 50.74 2.77 33.01
N ALA A 59 49.77 2.90 33.95
CA ALA A 59 49.84 2.38 35.34
C ALA A 59 48.54 2.54 36.18
N LYS A 60 48.32 1.60 37.11
CA LYS A 60 47.45 1.61 38.32
C LYS A 60 48.39 1.31 39.53
N PRO A 61 48.00 1.39 40.83
CA PRO A 61 47.00 2.20 41.54
C PRO A 61 47.57 2.86 42.85
N ASN A 62 46.70 3.28 43.79
CA ASN A 62 46.93 3.64 45.21
C ASN A 62 47.54 5.02 45.58
N GLY A 63 46.97 5.69 46.60
CA GLY A 63 47.53 6.88 47.27
C GLY A 63 46.50 7.65 48.13
N LEU A 64 46.69 7.64 49.47
CA LEU A 64 45.75 8.09 50.53
C LEU A 64 45.30 9.58 50.55
N SER A 65 44.14 9.79 51.18
CA SER A 65 43.58 11.08 51.67
C SER A 65 44.26 11.54 52.98
N PRO A 66 44.15 12.82 53.43
CA PRO A 66 42.98 13.35 54.18
C PRO A 66 42.63 14.81 53.78
N LYS A 67 41.60 15.54 54.27
CA LYS A 67 40.69 15.40 55.44
C LYS A 67 39.42 16.26 55.18
N GLY A 68 38.23 15.78 55.49
CA GLY A 68 36.97 16.55 55.31
C GLY A 68 35.71 15.82 55.80
N LYS A 69 35.48 15.83 57.12
CA LYS A 69 34.34 15.24 57.85
C LYS A 69 33.06 16.10 57.65
N ASN A 70 31.79 15.65 57.71
CA ASN A 70 31.07 14.47 58.26
C ASN A 70 29.90 14.07 57.31
N PHE A 71 29.45 12.81 57.13
CA PHE A 71 28.73 11.87 58.03
C PHE A 71 27.29 12.35 58.43
N ILE A 72 26.18 11.59 58.45
CA ILE A 72 25.88 10.13 58.37
C ILE A 72 24.56 9.85 57.59
N ARG A 73 24.41 8.63 57.06
CA ARG A 73 23.17 8.05 56.51
C ARG A 73 22.62 7.01 57.50
N LYS A 74 21.32 6.97 57.80
CA LYS A 74 20.69 5.77 58.41
C LYS A 74 19.25 5.59 57.95
N ALA A 75 18.84 4.34 57.85
CA ALA A 75 17.47 3.91 57.58
C ALA A 75 17.03 3.03 58.75
N GLU A 76 15.74 3.08 59.13
CA GLU A 76 15.07 1.90 59.71
C GLU A 76 13.54 2.00 59.70
N ALA A 77 12.94 0.83 59.47
CA ALA A 77 11.67 0.30 59.97
C ALA A 77 10.33 1.07 59.86
N ALA A 78 9.28 0.26 59.70
CA ALA A 78 7.88 0.65 59.54
C ALA A 78 7.17 0.98 60.87
N ALA A 79 6.22 1.90 60.79
CA ALA A 79 4.99 1.90 61.58
C ALA A 79 3.87 2.55 60.74
N ALA A 80 2.63 2.10 60.88
CA ALA A 80 1.49 2.59 60.12
C ALA A 80 0.71 3.66 60.88
N THR A 81 0.28 4.70 60.17
CA THR A 81 -0.93 5.49 60.45
C THR A 81 -1.42 6.09 59.14
N ASP A 82 -2.72 6.03 58.90
CA ASP A 82 -3.37 6.75 57.79
C ASP A 82 -3.16 8.26 57.93
N ASP A 83 -2.81 8.93 56.82
CA ASP A 83 -3.69 9.94 56.21
C ASP A 83 -3.07 10.51 54.93
N GLN A 84 -3.92 10.69 53.91
CA GLN A 84 -3.55 11.30 52.64
C GLN A 84 -3.54 12.83 52.78
N PRO A 85 -2.64 13.54 52.05
CA PRO A 85 -3.20 14.25 50.91
C PRO A 85 -2.33 14.21 49.64
N LEU A 86 -3.00 14.34 48.50
CA LEU A 86 -2.42 14.48 47.17
C LEU A 86 -1.38 15.60 47.12
N PHE A 87 -0.17 15.31 46.64
CA PHE A 87 0.71 16.34 46.09
C PHE A 87 1.38 15.95 44.76
N GLY A 88 0.84 16.51 43.69
CA GLY A 88 1.61 17.03 42.56
C GLY A 88 2.35 16.01 41.67
N GLU A 89 1.63 15.35 40.75
CA GLU A 89 2.25 15.06 39.45
C GLU A 89 2.77 16.38 38.86
N THR A 90 4.09 16.48 38.64
CA THR A 90 4.68 17.61 37.93
C THR A 90 4.08 17.65 36.53
N GLN A 91 3.19 18.61 36.28
CA GLN A 91 2.48 18.70 35.01
C GLN A 91 3.49 18.87 33.88
N LYS A 92 3.74 17.80 33.13
CA LYS A 92 4.59 17.83 31.92
C LYS A 92 4.07 18.95 31.03
N PRO A 93 4.91 19.87 30.52
CA PRO A 93 4.38 21.05 29.86
C PRO A 93 3.56 20.63 28.64
N LYS A 94 2.29 21.06 28.62
CA LYS A 94 1.34 20.77 27.54
C LYS A 94 1.39 21.91 26.55
N PHE A 95 1.77 21.63 25.31
CA PHE A 95 1.64 22.59 24.21
C PHE A 95 0.49 22.13 23.31
N LEU A 96 -0.49 22.99 23.04
CA LEU A 96 -1.70 22.67 22.26
C LEU A 96 -2.48 21.42 22.77
N GLY A 97 -2.47 21.16 24.07
CA GLY A 97 -3.15 19.99 24.64
C GLY A 97 -2.54 18.64 24.25
N ILE A 98 -1.24 18.61 23.94
CA ILE A 98 -0.45 17.41 23.64
C ILE A 98 0.75 17.36 24.58
N GLU A 99 1.11 16.18 25.10
CA GLU A 99 2.35 16.01 25.85
C GLU A 99 3.57 16.32 24.95
N LEU A 100 4.51 17.15 25.44
CA LEU A 100 5.77 17.42 24.73
C LEU A 100 6.56 16.14 24.37
N VAL A 101 6.44 15.07 25.17
CA VAL A 101 7.05 13.77 24.89
C VAL A 101 6.47 13.16 23.61
N THR A 102 5.14 13.22 23.44
CA THR A 102 4.43 12.71 22.26
C THR A 102 4.73 13.57 21.02
N LEU A 103 4.76 14.91 21.14
CA LEU A 103 5.19 15.82 20.06
C LEU A 103 6.61 15.51 19.55
N LYS A 104 7.56 15.23 20.46
CA LYS A 104 8.95 14.81 20.11
C LYS A 104 9.03 13.50 19.32
N LYS A 105 7.99 12.64 19.32
CA LYS A 105 7.90 11.45 18.46
C LYS A 105 7.27 11.76 17.10
N ILE A 106 6.19 12.54 17.12
CA ILE A 106 5.32 12.74 15.96
C ILE A 106 5.96 13.65 14.92
N ILE A 107 6.66 14.70 15.33
CA ILE A 107 7.31 15.62 14.39
C ILE A 107 8.37 14.88 13.55
N PRO A 108 9.33 14.11 14.14
CA PRO A 108 10.24 13.28 13.36
C PRO A 108 9.55 12.21 12.51
N LEU A 109 8.48 11.57 13.00
CA LEU A 109 7.77 10.53 12.25
C LEU A 109 7.01 11.12 11.04
N GLY A 110 6.36 12.27 11.21
CA GLY A 110 5.70 13.01 10.13
C GLY A 110 6.67 13.54 9.10
N LEU A 111 7.83 14.08 9.53
CA LEU A 111 8.88 14.55 8.62
C LEU A 111 9.54 13.38 7.89
N MET A 112 9.73 12.24 8.55
CA MET A 112 10.17 10.99 7.91
C MET A 112 9.15 10.50 6.86
N PHE A 113 7.85 10.55 7.17
CA PHE A 113 6.80 10.20 6.21
C PHE A 113 6.78 11.14 5.00
N PHE A 114 6.94 12.45 5.24
CA PHE A 114 7.07 13.47 4.21
C PHE A 114 8.25 13.16 3.28
N CYS A 115 9.46 12.92 3.80
CA CYS A 115 10.63 12.57 2.98
C CYS A 115 10.42 11.28 2.17
N ILE A 116 9.78 10.25 2.74
CA ILE A 116 9.50 8.99 2.04
C ILE A 116 8.52 9.20 0.88
N LEU A 117 7.47 9.99 1.10
CA LEU A 117 6.44 10.26 0.09
C LEU A 117 6.87 11.27 -0.97
N PHE A 118 7.70 12.23 -0.58
CA PHE A 118 8.37 13.16 -1.48
C PHE A 118 9.25 12.39 -2.47
N ASN A 119 10.10 11.48 -1.97
CA ASN A 119 10.89 10.57 -2.81
C ASN A 119 10.01 9.66 -3.66
N TYR A 120 8.98 9.04 -3.07
CA TYR A 120 8.06 8.17 -3.81
C TYR A 120 7.44 8.89 -5.00
N THR A 121 7.03 10.16 -4.83
CA THR A 121 6.43 10.95 -5.91
C THR A 121 7.43 11.25 -7.01
N ILE A 122 8.63 11.75 -6.69
CA ILE A 122 9.68 11.99 -7.68
C ILE A 122 10.02 10.72 -8.45
N LEU A 123 10.19 9.59 -7.75
CA LEU A 123 10.49 8.29 -8.35
C LEU A 123 9.35 7.77 -9.24
N ARG A 124 8.10 7.90 -8.78
CA ARG A 124 6.89 7.52 -9.54
C ARG A 124 6.73 8.33 -10.81
N ASP A 125 7.00 9.62 -10.77
CA ASP A 125 6.84 10.48 -11.93
C ASP A 125 8.02 10.29 -12.91
N THR A 126 9.24 10.15 -12.39
CA THR A 126 10.47 9.94 -13.17
C THR A 126 10.50 8.59 -13.89
N LYS A 127 10.06 7.50 -13.24
CA LYS A 127 10.10 6.16 -13.87
C LYS A 127 9.23 6.07 -15.12
N ASP A 128 8.07 6.74 -15.09
CA ASP A 128 7.14 6.76 -16.22
C ASP A 128 7.75 7.57 -17.36
N VAL A 129 8.39 8.72 -17.08
CA VAL A 129 9.12 9.48 -18.11
C VAL A 129 10.20 8.61 -18.76
N LEU A 130 11.14 8.08 -17.97
CA LEU A 130 12.28 7.28 -18.47
C LEU A 130 11.86 6.13 -19.39
N VAL A 131 10.81 5.40 -19.00
CA VAL A 131 10.35 4.22 -19.73
C VAL A 131 9.48 4.59 -20.94
N VAL A 132 8.62 5.62 -20.82
CA VAL A 132 7.70 6.02 -21.90
C VAL A 132 8.42 6.83 -22.98
N THR A 133 9.30 7.78 -22.64
CA THR A 133 9.93 8.69 -23.61
C THR A 133 11.22 8.15 -24.24
N ALA A 134 11.68 6.95 -23.86
CA ALA A 134 12.86 6.34 -24.47
C ALA A 134 12.69 6.00 -25.97
N LYS A 135 13.81 5.97 -26.70
CA LYS A 135 13.89 5.55 -28.11
C LYS A 135 13.44 4.09 -28.24
N GLY A 136 12.61 3.79 -29.24
CA GLY A 136 12.08 2.45 -29.47
C GLY A 136 11.15 1.92 -28.37
N SER A 137 10.71 2.76 -27.43
CA SER A 137 9.71 2.43 -26.41
C SER A 137 8.42 3.24 -26.61
N SER A 138 7.34 2.86 -25.94
CA SER A 138 6.04 3.55 -25.95
C SER A 138 5.33 3.35 -24.60
N ALA A 139 4.12 3.91 -24.41
CA ALA A 139 3.33 3.60 -23.22
C ALA A 139 2.87 2.12 -23.14
N GLU A 140 2.94 1.38 -24.26
CA GLU A 140 2.58 -0.05 -24.34
C GLU A 140 3.49 -0.95 -23.51
N ILE A 141 4.71 -0.53 -23.18
CA ILE A 141 5.61 -1.30 -22.31
C ILE A 141 5.09 -1.40 -20.87
N ILE A 142 4.32 -0.41 -20.38
CA ILE A 142 3.91 -0.34 -18.97
C ILE A 142 3.12 -1.59 -18.52
N PRO A 143 2.09 -2.05 -19.27
CA PRO A 143 1.42 -3.32 -19.01
C PRO A 143 2.36 -4.52 -18.89
N PHE A 144 3.26 -4.72 -19.86
CA PHE A 144 4.19 -5.86 -19.84
C PHE A 144 5.18 -5.77 -18.68
N LEU A 145 5.72 -4.58 -18.41
CA LEU A 145 6.70 -4.37 -17.35
C LEU A 145 6.08 -4.62 -15.96
N LYS A 146 4.83 -4.18 -15.73
CA LYS A 146 4.08 -4.48 -14.51
C LYS A 146 3.87 -5.99 -14.30
N THR A 147 3.47 -6.71 -15.35
CA THR A 147 3.16 -8.14 -15.28
C THR A 147 4.41 -9.02 -15.19
N TRP A 148 5.38 -8.82 -16.08
CA TRP A 148 6.51 -9.74 -16.28
C TRP A 148 7.77 -9.39 -15.49
N VAL A 149 7.93 -8.15 -15.04
CA VAL A 149 9.13 -7.71 -14.32
C VAL A 149 8.80 -7.31 -12.89
N ASN A 150 7.85 -6.39 -12.70
CA ASN A 150 7.55 -5.85 -11.37
C ASN A 150 6.96 -6.89 -10.41
N LEU A 151 6.00 -7.71 -10.88
CA LEU A 151 5.38 -8.74 -10.04
C LEU A 151 6.37 -9.84 -9.59
N PRO A 152 7.17 -10.47 -10.48
CA PRO A 152 8.19 -11.43 -10.04
C PRO A 152 9.25 -10.82 -9.12
N MET A 153 9.71 -9.59 -9.41
CA MET A 153 10.69 -8.89 -8.56
C MET A 153 10.12 -8.54 -7.18
N ALA A 154 8.84 -8.18 -7.07
CA ALA A 154 8.18 -7.94 -5.80
C ALA A 154 8.05 -9.22 -4.96
N ILE A 155 7.75 -10.36 -5.58
CA ILE A 155 7.73 -11.67 -4.90
C ILE A 155 9.14 -12.03 -4.42
N GLY A 156 10.16 -11.94 -5.29
CA GLY A 156 11.55 -12.19 -4.95
C GLY A 156 12.04 -11.30 -3.80
N PHE A 157 11.71 -10.01 -3.84
CA PHE A 157 12.01 -9.07 -2.76
C PHE A 157 11.30 -9.44 -1.45
N MET A 158 10.02 -9.85 -1.49
CA MET A 158 9.28 -10.26 -0.28
C MET A 158 9.89 -11.51 0.38
N LEU A 159 10.34 -12.48 -0.42
CA LEU A 159 11.07 -13.66 0.08
C LEU A 159 12.42 -13.27 0.72
N LEU A 160 13.18 -12.38 0.06
CA LEU A 160 14.43 -11.85 0.60
C LEU A 160 14.20 -11.08 1.91
N TYR A 161 13.24 -10.16 1.93
CA TYR A 161 12.87 -9.39 3.12
C TYR A 161 12.46 -10.32 4.28
N THR A 162 11.70 -11.37 4.01
CA THR A 162 11.29 -12.34 5.04
C THR A 162 12.48 -13.09 5.63
N LYS A 163 13.46 -13.49 4.80
CA LYS A 163 14.72 -14.08 5.28
C LYS A 163 15.52 -13.08 6.12
N LEU A 164 15.72 -11.86 5.63
CA LEU A 164 16.44 -10.80 6.35
C LEU A 164 15.77 -10.45 7.69
N ALA A 165 14.44 -10.38 7.73
CA ALA A 165 13.67 -10.04 8.94
C ALA A 165 13.70 -11.11 10.03
N ASN A 166 14.05 -12.36 9.68
CA ASN A 166 14.26 -13.44 10.65
C ASN A 166 15.69 -13.47 11.20
N VAL A 167 16.67 -12.92 10.48
CA VAL A 167 18.10 -12.95 10.86
C VAL A 167 18.58 -11.64 11.49
N LEU A 168 18.07 -10.49 11.03
CA LEU A 168 18.57 -9.17 11.43
C LEU A 168 17.72 -8.52 12.53
N PRO A 169 18.33 -7.84 13.52
CA PRO A 169 17.60 -7.01 14.46
C PRO A 169 16.95 -5.83 13.74
N LYS A 170 15.79 -5.37 14.23
CA LYS A 170 14.93 -4.38 13.55
C LYS A 170 15.65 -3.11 13.07
N LYS A 171 16.60 -2.58 13.85
CA LYS A 171 17.40 -1.41 13.47
C LYS A 171 18.30 -1.71 12.27
N ALA A 172 18.98 -2.85 12.27
CA ALA A 172 19.81 -3.28 11.14
C ALA A 172 18.93 -3.58 9.91
N LEU A 173 17.81 -4.30 10.08
CA LEU A 173 16.87 -4.59 8.99
C LEU A 173 16.41 -3.32 8.25
N PHE A 174 16.08 -2.25 8.98
CA PHE A 174 15.69 -0.97 8.37
C PHE A 174 16.81 -0.40 7.49
N TYR A 175 18.03 -0.29 8.00
CA TYR A 175 19.18 0.23 7.24
C TYR A 175 19.59 -0.67 6.09
N THR A 176 19.66 -1.99 6.29
CA THR A 176 20.00 -2.99 5.26
C THR A 176 19.04 -2.96 4.09
N VAL A 177 17.76 -2.57 4.31
CA VAL A 177 16.79 -2.41 3.21
C VAL A 177 16.89 -1.03 2.56
N ILE A 178 16.89 0.06 3.34
CA ILE A 178 16.77 1.41 2.75
C ILE A 178 18.06 1.90 2.06
N VAL A 179 19.24 1.54 2.58
CA VAL A 179 20.53 2.00 2.03
C VAL A 179 20.75 1.50 0.59
N PRO A 180 20.49 0.23 0.23
CA PRO A 180 20.52 -0.22 -1.16
C PRO A 180 19.59 0.54 -2.11
N PHE A 181 18.38 0.93 -1.70
CA PHE A 181 17.51 1.77 -2.54
C PHE A 181 18.13 3.14 -2.79
N ILE A 182 18.64 3.80 -1.74
CA ILE A 182 19.28 5.12 -1.84
C ILE A 182 20.53 5.04 -2.73
N ALA A 183 21.38 4.04 -2.50
CA ALA A 183 22.58 3.79 -3.29
C ALA A 183 22.25 3.50 -4.77
N PHE A 184 21.21 2.70 -5.04
CA PHE A 184 20.74 2.43 -6.39
C PHE A 184 20.29 3.70 -7.12
N PHE A 185 19.45 4.55 -6.51
CA PHE A 185 18.97 5.76 -7.17
C PHE A 185 20.10 6.80 -7.40
N GLY A 186 21.05 6.89 -6.46
CA GLY A 186 22.28 7.66 -6.66
C GLY A 186 23.11 7.12 -7.83
N ALA A 187 23.48 5.83 -7.80
CA ALA A 187 24.23 5.18 -8.88
C ALA A 187 23.50 5.25 -10.23
N PHE A 188 22.16 5.25 -10.24
CA PHE A 188 21.40 5.40 -11.46
C PHE A 188 21.58 6.79 -12.09
N GLY A 189 21.41 7.87 -11.31
CA GLY A 189 21.59 9.24 -11.80
C GLY A 189 23.02 9.56 -12.22
N PHE A 190 24.02 9.05 -11.49
CA PHE A 190 25.43 9.40 -11.71
C PHE A 190 26.21 8.44 -12.62
N MET A 191 25.87 7.16 -12.68
CA MET A 191 26.63 6.14 -13.45
C MET A 191 25.79 5.48 -14.55
N LEU A 192 24.64 4.85 -14.21
CA LEU A 192 23.88 4.06 -15.20
C LEU A 192 23.23 4.93 -16.29
N TYR A 193 22.72 6.12 -15.95
CA TYR A 193 22.08 6.98 -16.95
C TYR A 193 23.06 7.55 -17.99
N PRO A 194 24.23 8.13 -17.62
CA PRO A 194 25.25 8.52 -18.60
C PRO A 194 25.77 7.36 -19.48
N LEU A 195 25.77 6.14 -18.95
CA LEU A 195 26.17 4.93 -19.68
C LEU A 195 25.03 4.32 -20.53
N SER A 196 23.82 4.88 -20.54
CA SER A 196 22.64 4.32 -21.21
C SER A 196 22.89 3.91 -22.67
N ASN A 197 23.54 4.77 -23.45
CA ASN A 197 23.87 4.54 -24.86
C ASN A 197 24.81 3.33 -25.10
N TYR A 198 25.57 2.89 -24.10
CA TYR A 198 26.46 1.73 -24.20
C TYR A 198 25.87 0.45 -23.62
N ILE A 199 24.98 0.57 -22.62
CA ILE A 199 24.39 -0.59 -21.94
C ILE A 199 23.07 -1.07 -22.56
N HIS A 200 22.43 -0.27 -23.43
CA HIS A 200 21.19 -0.63 -24.12
C HIS A 200 21.50 -1.38 -25.42
N PRO A 201 21.08 -2.65 -25.58
CA PRO A 201 21.36 -3.43 -26.79
C PRO A 201 20.40 -3.07 -27.94
N GLU A 202 20.42 -1.81 -28.38
CA GLU A 202 19.50 -1.26 -29.39
C GLU A 202 19.53 -2.09 -30.70
N ALA A 203 20.73 -2.35 -31.25
CA ALA A 203 20.89 -3.09 -32.49
C ALA A 203 20.40 -4.56 -32.43
N LEU A 204 20.37 -5.18 -31.25
CA LEU A 204 19.83 -6.53 -31.06
C LEU A 204 18.30 -6.49 -30.94
N ALA A 205 17.77 -5.49 -30.24
CA ALA A 205 16.33 -5.26 -30.16
C ALA A 205 15.71 -4.93 -31.53
N ASP A 206 16.39 -4.11 -32.34
CA ASP A 206 15.93 -3.73 -33.68
C ASP A 206 15.95 -4.93 -34.65
N LYS A 207 16.97 -5.80 -34.57
CA LYS A 207 17.00 -7.08 -35.33
C LYS A 207 15.87 -8.03 -34.92
N LEU A 208 15.61 -8.18 -33.62
CA LEU A 208 14.49 -9.01 -33.14
C LEU A 208 13.14 -8.42 -33.54
N LEU A 209 12.98 -7.09 -33.51
CA LEU A 209 11.74 -6.44 -33.92
C LEU A 209 11.45 -6.62 -35.41
N ALA A 210 12.49 -6.62 -36.25
CA ALA A 210 12.35 -6.92 -37.68
C ALA A 210 11.90 -8.38 -37.97
N VAL A 211 12.24 -9.34 -37.09
CA VAL A 211 11.87 -10.76 -37.23
C VAL A 211 10.49 -11.07 -36.63
N VAL A 212 10.19 -10.54 -35.45
CA VAL A 212 8.96 -10.86 -34.69
C VAL A 212 7.81 -9.87 -34.96
N GLY A 213 8.12 -8.71 -35.55
CA GLY A 213 7.17 -7.73 -36.05
C GLY A 213 6.65 -6.73 -34.99
N PRO A 214 5.95 -5.66 -35.43
CA PRO A 214 5.62 -4.50 -34.57
C PRO A 214 4.81 -4.83 -33.31
N ARG A 215 4.01 -5.90 -33.35
CA ARG A 215 3.14 -6.34 -32.22
C ARG A 215 3.93 -6.70 -30.96
N PHE A 216 5.22 -6.99 -31.08
CA PHE A 216 6.10 -7.35 -29.96
C PHE A 216 6.97 -6.18 -29.47
N LEU A 217 6.68 -4.94 -29.88
CA LEU A 217 7.36 -3.72 -29.37
C LEU A 217 7.37 -3.66 -27.84
N GLY A 218 6.24 -3.93 -27.17
CA GLY A 218 6.13 -3.91 -25.71
C GLY A 218 7.13 -4.85 -25.01
N PRO A 219 7.09 -6.17 -25.26
CA PRO A 219 8.07 -7.12 -24.73
C PRO A 219 9.52 -6.82 -25.11
N LEU A 220 9.79 -6.48 -26.38
CA LEU A 220 11.16 -6.24 -26.85
C LEU A 220 11.75 -4.96 -26.28
N ALA A 221 10.94 -3.93 -26.03
CA ALA A 221 11.39 -2.71 -25.37
C ALA A 221 11.90 -2.97 -23.94
N ILE A 222 11.40 -3.97 -23.21
CA ILE A 222 11.93 -4.35 -21.89
C ILE A 222 13.40 -4.76 -21.98
N LEU A 223 13.78 -5.52 -23.02
CA LEU A 223 15.17 -5.90 -23.27
C LEU A 223 16.01 -4.72 -23.79
N ARG A 224 15.45 -3.88 -24.67
CA ARG A 224 16.11 -2.69 -25.22
C ARG A 224 16.56 -1.72 -24.12
N ILE A 225 15.65 -1.36 -23.21
CA ILE A 225 15.87 -0.34 -22.18
C ILE A 225 15.91 -0.92 -20.75
N TRP A 226 16.58 -2.08 -20.59
CA TRP A 226 16.56 -2.86 -19.36
C TRP A 226 16.93 -2.06 -18.09
N SER A 227 17.87 -1.11 -18.18
CA SER A 227 18.27 -0.30 -17.01
C SER A 227 17.19 0.68 -16.57
N PHE A 228 16.39 1.20 -17.51
CA PHE A 228 15.22 2.03 -17.21
C PHE A 228 14.07 1.17 -16.64
N CYS A 229 13.96 -0.08 -17.11
CA CYS A 229 13.03 -1.05 -16.53
C CYS A 229 13.42 -1.42 -15.08
N LEU A 230 14.71 -1.58 -14.79
CA LEU A 230 15.21 -1.79 -13.44
C LEU A 230 14.92 -0.58 -12.52
N PHE A 231 15.09 0.65 -13.03
CA PHE A 231 14.67 1.86 -12.30
C PHE A 231 13.16 1.85 -12.00
N TYR A 232 12.32 1.47 -12.97
CA TYR A 232 10.88 1.37 -12.78
C TYR A 232 10.50 0.40 -11.67
N VAL A 233 11.09 -0.80 -11.67
CA VAL A 233 10.86 -1.80 -10.61
C VAL A 233 11.30 -1.25 -9.26
N MET A 234 12.50 -0.67 -9.15
CA MET A 234 12.98 -0.11 -7.89
C MET A 234 12.09 1.04 -7.38
N ALA A 235 11.53 1.86 -8.28
CA ALA A 235 10.60 2.94 -7.96
C ALA A 235 9.20 2.44 -7.54
N GLU A 236 8.69 1.35 -8.13
CA GLU A 236 7.49 0.65 -7.64
C GLU A 236 7.73 0.02 -6.26
N LEU A 237 8.87 -0.65 -6.08
CA LEU A 237 9.26 -1.27 -4.81
C LEU A 237 9.48 -0.24 -3.70
N TRP A 238 9.90 0.99 -3.98
CA TRP A 238 9.94 2.05 -2.96
C TRP A 238 8.56 2.26 -2.32
N GLY A 239 7.49 2.25 -3.13
CA GLY A 239 6.12 2.40 -2.65
C GLY A 239 5.67 1.23 -1.78
N SER A 240 5.91 -0.02 -2.20
CA SER A 240 5.47 -1.20 -1.45
C SER A 240 6.35 -1.52 -0.24
N VAL A 241 7.66 -1.27 -0.31
CA VAL A 241 8.62 -1.62 0.74
C VAL A 241 8.82 -0.47 1.72
N VAL A 242 9.19 0.72 1.25
CA VAL A 242 9.61 1.81 2.14
C VAL A 242 8.41 2.44 2.85
N ILE A 243 7.27 2.58 2.18
CA ILE A 243 6.03 3.06 2.81
C ILE A 243 5.38 1.93 3.63
N SER A 244 4.91 0.87 2.97
CA SER A 244 4.02 -0.12 3.61
C SER A 244 4.71 -1.04 4.61
N VAL A 245 5.99 -1.38 4.41
CA VAL A 245 6.73 -2.30 5.28
C VAL A 245 7.62 -1.55 6.26
N LEU A 246 8.49 -0.65 5.80
CA LEU A 246 9.45 0.04 6.67
C LEU A 246 8.80 1.13 7.53
N PHE A 247 8.14 2.13 6.91
CA PHE A 247 7.55 3.24 7.65
C PHE A 247 6.41 2.77 8.55
N TRP A 248 5.38 2.13 8.01
CA TRP A 248 4.25 1.67 8.83
C TRP A 248 4.65 0.55 9.80
N GLY A 249 5.65 -0.27 9.45
CA GLY A 249 6.24 -1.23 10.37
C GLY A 249 6.93 -0.56 11.56
N PHE A 250 7.55 0.62 11.38
CA PHE A 250 8.19 1.38 12.45
C PHE A 250 7.19 2.23 13.26
N ALA A 251 6.29 2.96 12.61
CA ALA A 251 5.24 3.77 13.24
C ALA A 251 4.44 2.96 14.27
N ASN A 252 3.94 1.78 13.85
CA ASN A 252 3.15 0.88 14.70
C ASN A 252 3.91 0.29 15.91
N GLN A 253 5.23 0.46 15.98
CA GLN A 253 6.05 0.02 17.13
C GLN A 253 6.30 1.13 18.15
N ILE A 254 6.32 2.39 17.71
CA ILE A 254 6.63 3.55 18.58
C ILE A 254 5.39 4.30 19.05
N THR A 255 4.28 4.17 18.32
CA THR A 255 3.01 4.88 18.55
C THR A 255 1.99 3.99 19.27
N THR A 256 1.30 4.52 20.28
CA THR A 256 0.20 3.82 20.96
C THR A 256 -1.09 3.83 20.12
N VAL A 257 -2.13 3.09 20.54
CA VAL A 257 -3.40 3.04 19.79
C VAL A 257 -4.09 4.41 19.77
N ASP A 258 -4.06 5.12 20.90
CA ASP A 258 -4.75 6.42 21.04
C ASP A 258 -3.94 7.57 20.41
N GLU A 259 -2.61 7.49 20.43
CA GLU A 259 -1.77 8.32 19.56
C GLU A 259 -2.08 8.05 18.08
N ALA A 260 -2.16 6.78 17.65
CA ALA A 260 -2.40 6.43 16.24
C ALA A 260 -3.73 6.97 15.71
N LYS A 261 -4.82 6.87 16.48
CA LYS A 261 -6.14 7.46 16.14
C LYS A 261 -6.05 8.96 15.84
N ARG A 262 -5.23 9.70 16.59
CA ARG A 262 -5.08 11.17 16.45
C ARG A 262 -4.10 11.56 15.33
N PHE A 263 -3.00 10.82 15.15
CA PHE A 263 -1.88 11.25 14.29
C PHE A 263 -1.80 10.55 12.93
N TYR A 264 -2.36 9.35 12.75
CA TYR A 264 -2.36 8.69 11.44
C TYR A 264 -3.22 9.43 10.40
N PRO A 265 -4.40 10.00 10.72
CA PRO A 265 -5.13 10.88 9.80
C PRO A 265 -4.32 12.12 9.40
N LEU A 266 -3.57 12.72 10.34
CA LEU A 266 -2.69 13.86 10.08
C LEU A 266 -1.53 13.50 9.14
N PHE A 267 -0.98 12.28 9.24
CA PHE A 267 -0.01 11.78 8.25
C PHE A 267 -0.64 11.62 6.86
N GLY A 268 -1.92 11.19 6.78
CA GLY A 268 -2.68 11.15 5.53
C GLY A 268 -2.84 12.53 4.88
N LEU A 269 -3.11 13.58 5.66
CA LEU A 269 -3.15 14.96 5.15
C LEU A 269 -1.75 15.44 4.73
N GLY A 270 -0.73 15.19 5.55
CA GLY A 270 0.67 15.51 5.26
C GLY A 270 1.23 14.83 4.00
N ALA A 271 0.68 13.67 3.63
CA ALA A 271 1.02 12.98 2.39
C ALA A 271 0.73 13.81 1.13
N ASN A 272 -0.41 14.51 1.12
CA ASN A 272 -0.79 15.38 0.01
C ASN A 272 0.08 16.64 -0.06
N ILE A 273 0.54 17.14 1.09
CA ILE A 273 1.53 18.23 1.15
C ILE A 273 2.86 17.77 0.54
N ALA A 274 3.35 16.58 0.89
CA ALA A 274 4.56 16.00 0.29
C ALA A 274 4.45 15.85 -1.25
N LEU A 275 3.27 15.44 -1.74
CA LEU A 275 2.93 15.32 -3.16
C LEU A 275 2.94 16.68 -3.90
N ILE A 276 2.49 17.76 -3.25
CA ILE A 276 2.56 19.14 -3.78
C ILE A 276 4.01 19.60 -3.91
N PHE A 277 4.79 19.50 -2.82
CA PHE A 277 6.18 19.96 -2.82
C PHE A 277 7.04 19.19 -3.83
N SER A 278 6.92 17.87 -3.89
CA SER A 278 7.66 17.06 -4.87
C SER A 278 7.27 17.35 -6.32
N GLY A 279 5.98 17.52 -6.63
CA GLY A 279 5.53 17.93 -7.97
C GLY A 279 6.14 19.27 -8.40
N ARG A 280 6.22 20.25 -7.50
CA ARG A 280 6.90 21.53 -7.73
C ARG A 280 8.41 21.37 -7.90
N THR A 281 9.06 20.48 -7.15
CA THR A 281 10.49 20.15 -7.33
C THR A 281 10.77 19.53 -8.70
N VAL A 282 9.97 18.54 -9.15
CA VAL A 282 10.10 17.94 -10.50
C VAL A 282 10.00 19.03 -11.58
N LYS A 283 9.03 19.94 -11.46
CA LYS A 283 8.86 21.07 -12.38
C LYS A 283 10.02 22.07 -12.31
N TYR A 284 10.59 22.34 -11.14
CA TYR A 284 11.78 23.20 -11.00
C TYR A 284 12.98 22.63 -11.77
N PHE A 285 13.34 21.36 -11.54
CA PHE A 285 14.45 20.72 -12.28
C PHE A 285 14.17 20.57 -13.77
N SER A 286 12.91 20.38 -14.17
CA SER A 286 12.51 20.34 -15.58
C SER A 286 12.66 21.70 -16.27
N ASN A 287 12.34 22.81 -15.58
CA ASN A 287 12.47 24.17 -16.11
C ASN A 287 13.88 24.75 -16.02
N LEU A 288 14.72 24.29 -15.09
CA LEU A 288 16.12 24.73 -14.96
C LEU A 288 16.90 24.56 -16.28
N ARG A 289 16.50 23.59 -17.11
CA ARG A 289 16.99 23.37 -18.48
C ARG A 289 16.82 24.57 -19.42
N LYS A 290 15.79 25.42 -19.26
CA LYS A 290 15.51 26.56 -20.14
C LYS A 290 16.64 27.61 -20.15
N ASN A 291 17.51 27.57 -19.14
CA ASN A 291 18.61 28.51 -18.95
C ASN A 291 19.99 27.87 -19.24
N LEU A 292 20.04 26.65 -19.80
CA LEU A 292 21.28 25.95 -20.15
C LEU A 292 21.62 26.14 -21.63
N GLY A 293 22.92 26.26 -21.93
CA GLY A 293 23.42 26.50 -23.29
C GLY A 293 23.16 25.33 -24.27
N PRO A 294 23.12 25.61 -25.59
CA PRO A 294 22.90 24.61 -26.61
C PRO A 294 24.01 23.55 -26.61
N GLY A 295 23.63 22.27 -26.62
CA GLY A 295 24.55 21.12 -26.67
C GLY A 295 24.60 20.25 -25.41
N VAL A 296 24.01 20.68 -24.29
CA VAL A 296 23.98 19.89 -23.05
C VAL A 296 22.70 19.05 -22.95
N ASP A 297 22.80 17.77 -22.56
CA ASP A 297 21.62 16.95 -22.24
C ASP A 297 20.96 17.45 -20.94
N GLY A 298 20.03 18.38 -21.13
CA GLY A 298 19.26 18.95 -20.03
C GLY A 298 18.33 17.95 -19.33
N TRP A 299 18.01 16.80 -19.93
CA TRP A 299 17.30 15.74 -19.20
C TRP A 299 18.23 15.02 -18.23
N ALA A 300 19.46 14.68 -18.65
CA ALA A 300 20.46 14.09 -17.76
C ALA A 300 20.75 14.98 -16.53
N ILE A 301 20.77 16.31 -16.71
CA ILE A 301 20.96 17.26 -15.59
C ILE A 301 19.72 17.32 -14.70
N SER A 302 18.50 17.44 -15.26
CA SER A 302 17.26 17.38 -14.47
C SER A 302 17.19 16.08 -13.66
N LEU A 303 17.53 14.95 -14.27
CA LEU A 303 17.55 13.63 -13.63
C LEU A 303 18.59 13.54 -12.52
N LYS A 304 19.83 14.02 -12.75
CA LYS A 304 20.88 14.09 -11.71
C LYS A 304 20.44 14.94 -10.51
N GLY A 305 19.80 16.09 -10.75
CA GLY A 305 19.25 16.94 -9.70
C GLY A 305 18.09 16.30 -8.92
N MET A 306 17.19 15.61 -9.61
CA MET A 306 16.12 14.85 -8.96
C MET A 306 16.68 13.67 -8.14
N MET A 307 17.66 12.92 -8.66
CA MET A 307 18.26 11.79 -7.94
C MET A 307 19.14 12.24 -6.77
N SER A 308 19.84 13.38 -6.87
CA SER A 308 20.61 13.90 -5.73
C SER A 308 19.70 14.31 -4.57
N ILE A 309 18.54 14.93 -4.85
CA ILE A 309 17.54 15.21 -3.79
C ILE A 309 16.95 13.91 -3.23
N VAL A 310 16.65 12.90 -4.06
CA VAL A 310 16.18 11.59 -3.58
C VAL A 310 17.20 10.97 -2.62
N VAL A 311 18.50 11.09 -2.90
CA VAL A 311 19.58 10.65 -2.00
C VAL A 311 19.63 11.50 -0.72
N LEU A 312 19.58 12.83 -0.81
CA LEU A 312 19.59 13.72 0.36
C LEU A 312 18.41 13.46 1.30
N MET A 313 17.20 13.31 0.76
CA MET A 313 16.00 12.93 1.52
C MET A 313 16.10 11.50 2.05
N GLY A 314 16.75 10.59 1.32
CA GLY A 314 17.09 9.24 1.79
C GLY A 314 18.00 9.23 3.02
N LEU A 315 19.04 10.07 3.01
CA LEU A 315 19.94 10.27 4.14
C LEU A 315 19.21 10.96 5.31
N ALA A 316 18.30 11.90 5.03
CA ALA A 316 17.43 12.51 6.04
C ALA A 316 16.53 11.45 6.71
N ILE A 317 15.94 10.52 5.97
CA ILE A 317 15.18 9.39 6.53
C ILE A 317 16.06 8.53 7.45
N CYS A 318 17.31 8.25 7.06
CA CYS A 318 18.27 7.51 7.89
C CYS A 318 18.61 8.27 9.18
N PHE A 319 18.82 9.59 9.10
CA PHE A 319 19.08 10.45 10.24
C PHE A 319 17.88 10.54 11.20
N LEU A 320 16.66 10.71 10.68
CA LEU A 320 15.43 10.75 11.47
C LEU A 320 15.16 9.41 12.16
N TYR A 321 15.40 8.30 11.45
CA TYR A 321 15.29 6.96 12.04
C TYR A 321 16.31 6.77 13.18
N TRP A 322 17.56 7.20 13.02
CA TRP A 322 18.55 7.22 14.10
C TRP A 322 18.09 8.09 15.28
N TRP A 323 17.64 9.32 15.00
CA TRP A 323 17.19 10.28 16.00
C TRP A 323 16.05 9.73 16.86
N VAL A 324 14.98 9.22 16.23
CA VAL A 324 13.86 8.60 16.95
C VAL A 324 14.35 7.40 17.78
N ASN A 325 15.17 6.52 17.20
CA ASN A 325 15.70 5.36 17.92
C ASN A 325 16.72 5.66 19.04
N LYS A 326 17.15 6.92 19.19
CA LYS A 326 18.06 7.40 20.24
C LYS A 326 17.34 8.23 21.30
N PHE A 327 16.38 9.07 20.90
CA PHE A 327 15.72 10.04 21.79
C PHE A 327 14.28 9.69 22.18
N VAL A 328 13.66 8.69 21.53
CA VAL A 328 12.30 8.23 21.87
C VAL A 328 12.37 6.90 22.61
N PRO A 329 11.95 6.83 23.89
CA PRO A 329 11.82 5.55 24.59
C PRO A 329 10.73 4.71 23.91
N LEU A 330 11.07 3.46 23.59
CA LEU A 330 10.11 2.51 23.03
C LEU A 330 9.07 2.15 24.10
N PRO A 331 7.76 2.11 23.76
CA PRO A 331 6.75 1.64 24.71
C PRO A 331 6.99 0.16 25.05
N THR A 332 6.91 -0.19 26.34
CA THR A 332 7.18 -1.52 26.89
C THR A 332 6.08 -2.53 26.51
N ARG A 333 5.93 -2.83 25.23
CA ARG A 333 4.98 -3.84 24.72
C ARG A 333 5.59 -5.23 24.78
N SER A 334 4.97 -6.11 25.58
CA SER A 334 5.21 -7.55 25.49
C SER A 334 4.88 -8.04 24.07
N MET A 335 5.83 -8.72 23.43
CA MET A 335 5.71 -9.15 22.03
C MET A 335 4.81 -10.39 21.88
N LYS A 336 3.54 -10.31 22.28
CA LYS A 336 2.52 -11.23 21.78
C LYS A 336 2.20 -10.85 20.33
N LYS A 337 2.99 -11.44 19.43
CA LYS A 337 2.80 -11.41 17.98
C LYS A 337 1.45 -12.08 17.69
N LYS A 338 0.35 -11.29 17.67
CA LYS A 338 -0.95 -11.78 17.17
C LYS A 338 -0.70 -12.30 15.76
N GLU A 339 -0.81 -13.60 15.57
CA GLU A 339 -0.77 -14.18 14.25
C GLU A 339 -1.96 -13.64 13.48
N LYS A 340 -1.71 -12.81 12.46
CA LYS A 340 -2.73 -12.56 11.45
C LYS A 340 -3.05 -13.93 10.83
N PRO A 341 -4.31 -14.38 10.80
CA PRO A 341 -4.64 -15.68 10.21
C PRO A 341 -4.16 -15.69 8.76
N LYS A 342 -3.17 -16.54 8.48
CA LYS A 342 -2.65 -16.73 7.14
C LYS A 342 -3.61 -17.62 6.36
N MET A 343 -4.73 -17.06 5.90
CA MET A 343 -5.51 -17.76 4.88
C MET A 343 -4.62 -17.98 3.66
N GLY A 344 -4.64 -19.19 3.11
CA GLY A 344 -4.04 -19.44 1.80
C GLY A 344 -4.71 -18.55 0.73
N THR A 345 -4.02 -18.29 -0.38
CA THR A 345 -4.62 -17.57 -1.51
C THR A 345 -5.88 -18.28 -2.03
N MET A 346 -5.86 -19.61 -2.04
CA MET A 346 -7.01 -20.46 -2.40
C MET A 346 -8.18 -20.33 -1.41
N GLU A 347 -7.90 -20.33 -0.10
CA GLU A 347 -8.92 -20.17 0.94
C GLU A 347 -9.51 -18.75 0.93
N SER A 348 -8.66 -17.75 0.70
CA SER A 348 -9.07 -16.36 0.52
C SER A 348 -10.02 -16.20 -0.67
N LEU A 349 -9.72 -16.85 -1.80
CA LEU A 349 -10.58 -16.88 -2.99
C LEU A 349 -11.90 -17.61 -2.74
N LYS A 350 -11.89 -18.74 -2.03
CA LYS A 350 -13.11 -19.46 -1.64
C LYS A 350 -13.99 -18.58 -0.73
N PHE A 351 -13.37 -17.95 0.27
CA PHE A 351 -14.02 -17.04 1.22
C PHE A 351 -14.62 -15.80 0.53
N LEU A 352 -13.90 -15.19 -0.43
CA LEU A 352 -14.37 -14.08 -1.25
C LEU A 352 -15.66 -14.39 -2.02
N VAL A 353 -15.85 -15.64 -2.46
CA VAL A 353 -17.02 -16.08 -3.21
C VAL A 353 -18.19 -16.47 -2.30
N SER A 354 -17.92 -16.90 -1.06
CA SER A 354 -18.96 -17.38 -0.12
C SER A 354 -19.88 -16.30 0.45
N SER A 355 -19.42 -15.05 0.60
CA SER A 355 -20.24 -13.96 1.15
C SER A 355 -20.58 -12.92 0.07
N LYS A 356 -21.87 -12.64 -0.13
CA LYS A 356 -22.36 -11.61 -1.08
C LYS A 356 -21.75 -10.23 -0.76
N TYR A 357 -21.73 -9.87 0.52
CA TYR A 357 -21.17 -8.59 1.00
C TYR A 357 -19.68 -8.46 0.64
N ILE A 358 -18.89 -9.49 0.96
CA ILE A 358 -17.45 -9.51 0.69
C ILE A 358 -17.19 -9.53 -0.82
N ARG A 359 -17.99 -10.25 -1.61
CA ARG A 359 -17.89 -10.29 -3.07
C ARG A 359 -18.17 -8.94 -3.71
N ASP A 360 -19.18 -8.22 -3.23
CA ASP A 360 -19.51 -6.88 -3.74
C ASP A 360 -18.38 -5.90 -3.38
N LEU A 361 -17.90 -5.90 -2.12
CA LEU A 361 -16.76 -5.08 -1.69
C LEU A 361 -15.45 -5.42 -2.44
N ALA A 362 -15.20 -6.69 -2.73
CA ALA A 362 -14.10 -7.13 -3.58
C ALA A 362 -14.24 -6.61 -5.02
N THR A 363 -15.46 -6.63 -5.56
CA THR A 363 -15.79 -6.09 -6.89
C THR A 363 -15.51 -4.59 -6.95
N LEU A 364 -15.87 -3.81 -5.93
CA LEU A 364 -15.50 -2.39 -5.83
C LEU A 364 -13.97 -2.18 -5.98
N VAL A 365 -13.16 -2.94 -5.23
CA VAL A 365 -11.69 -2.79 -5.21
C VAL A 365 -11.04 -3.25 -6.53
N VAL A 366 -11.48 -4.38 -7.09
CA VAL A 366 -10.98 -4.87 -8.37
C VAL A 366 -11.38 -3.91 -9.50
N ALA A 367 -12.64 -3.46 -9.55
CA ALA A 367 -13.13 -2.59 -10.60
C ALA A 367 -12.45 -1.21 -10.59
N TYR A 368 -12.21 -0.61 -9.42
CA TYR A 368 -11.37 0.60 -9.33
C TYR A 368 -9.95 0.33 -9.89
N GLY A 369 -9.31 -0.76 -9.43
CA GLY A 369 -7.93 -1.10 -9.79
C GLY A 369 -7.73 -1.33 -11.29
N ILE A 370 -8.68 -2.01 -11.94
CA ILE A 370 -8.68 -2.19 -13.40
C ILE A 370 -8.93 -0.83 -14.07
N SER A 371 -10.02 -0.16 -13.72
CA SER A 371 -10.46 1.09 -14.35
C SER A 371 -9.37 2.15 -14.37
N ILE A 372 -8.75 2.45 -13.21
CA ILE A 372 -7.70 3.46 -13.15
C ILE A 372 -6.47 3.08 -13.97
N ASN A 373 -6.12 1.79 -14.04
CA ASN A 373 -4.98 1.36 -14.85
C ASN A 373 -5.28 1.44 -16.35
N LEU A 374 -6.51 1.11 -16.77
CA LEU A 374 -6.93 1.25 -18.17
C LEU A 374 -6.82 2.71 -18.63
N VAL A 375 -7.36 3.66 -17.86
CA VAL A 375 -7.30 5.08 -18.26
C VAL A 375 -5.88 5.65 -18.15
N GLU A 376 -5.14 5.38 -17.07
CA GLU A 376 -3.81 5.97 -16.84
C GLU A 376 -2.82 5.62 -17.95
N VAL A 377 -2.77 4.37 -18.42
CA VAL A 377 -1.85 3.96 -19.50
C VAL A 377 -2.27 4.53 -20.85
N THR A 378 -3.57 4.56 -21.15
CA THR A 378 -4.12 5.17 -22.37
C THR A 378 -3.81 6.68 -22.42
N TRP A 379 -3.97 7.37 -21.28
CA TRP A 379 -3.63 8.78 -21.11
C TRP A 379 -2.12 9.03 -21.25
N LYS A 380 -1.26 8.23 -20.61
CA LYS A 380 0.21 8.32 -20.78
C LYS A 380 0.65 8.18 -22.25
N SER A 381 -0.05 7.37 -23.05
CA SER A 381 0.19 7.28 -24.49
C SER A 381 -0.09 8.59 -25.22
N LYS A 382 -1.21 9.26 -24.92
CA LYS A 382 -1.54 10.56 -25.50
C LYS A 382 -0.64 11.67 -24.97
N LEU A 383 -0.23 11.61 -23.70
CA LEU A 383 0.75 12.52 -23.09
C LEU A 383 2.11 12.41 -23.80
N LYS A 384 2.59 11.21 -24.13
CA LYS A 384 3.80 11.01 -24.96
C LYS A 384 3.64 11.62 -26.35
N ALA A 385 2.49 11.42 -27.00
CA ALA A 385 2.26 11.95 -28.34
C ALA A 385 2.25 13.48 -28.38
N GLN A 386 1.76 14.13 -27.32
CA GLN A 386 1.75 15.60 -27.19
C GLN A 386 3.09 16.18 -26.72
N PHE A 387 3.80 15.48 -25.82
CA PHE A 387 5.10 15.88 -25.28
C PHE A 387 6.12 14.73 -25.43
N PRO A 388 6.74 14.57 -26.62
CA PRO A 388 7.78 13.56 -26.83
C PRO A 388 9.06 13.84 -26.04
N SER A 389 9.30 15.10 -25.66
CA SER A 389 10.46 15.56 -24.89
C SER A 389 10.36 15.09 -23.43
N PRO A 390 11.37 14.37 -22.88
CA PRO A 390 11.38 13.92 -21.49
C PRO A 390 11.17 15.05 -20.48
N ASN A 391 11.73 16.24 -20.72
CA ASN A 391 11.59 17.40 -19.83
C ASN A 391 10.18 17.99 -19.82
N GLU A 392 9.49 18.03 -20.96
CA GLU A 392 8.13 18.57 -21.05
C GLU A 392 7.13 17.59 -20.43
N TYR A 393 7.28 16.31 -20.75
CA TYR A 393 6.55 15.22 -20.11
C TYR A 393 6.75 15.25 -18.58
N SER A 394 8.00 15.40 -18.10
CA SER A 394 8.31 15.48 -16.67
C SER A 394 7.77 16.75 -16.01
N SER A 395 7.86 17.92 -16.67
CA SER A 395 7.24 19.15 -16.17
C SER A 395 5.73 19.02 -16.05
N PHE A 396 5.08 18.40 -17.04
CA PHE A 396 3.64 18.10 -16.99
C PHE A 396 3.33 17.15 -15.83
N MET A 397 4.11 16.08 -15.64
CA MET A 397 3.95 15.16 -14.52
C MET A 397 4.12 15.86 -13.15
N GLY A 398 5.01 16.85 -13.04
CA GLY A 398 5.16 17.68 -11.84
C GLY A 398 3.94 18.56 -11.55
N ASP A 399 3.34 19.17 -12.58
CA ASP A 399 2.06 19.89 -12.44
C ASP A 399 0.90 18.94 -12.11
N PHE A 400 0.82 17.79 -12.77
CA PHE A 400 -0.17 16.73 -12.51
C PHE A 400 -0.09 16.22 -11.07
N SER A 401 1.10 15.97 -10.55
CA SER A 401 1.33 15.59 -9.15
C SER A 401 0.93 16.70 -8.19
N THR A 402 1.29 17.96 -8.49
CA THR A 402 0.86 19.11 -7.67
C THR A 402 -0.67 19.21 -7.62
N ALA A 403 -1.33 19.16 -8.78
CA ALA A 403 -2.78 19.26 -8.89
C ALA A 403 -3.48 18.07 -8.22
N THR A 404 -2.93 16.85 -8.34
CA THR A 404 -3.43 15.67 -7.60
C THR A 404 -3.34 15.90 -6.09
N GLY A 405 -2.23 16.44 -5.58
CA GLY A 405 -2.07 16.73 -4.16
C GLY A 405 -3.06 17.77 -3.64
N ILE A 406 -3.23 18.88 -4.38
CA ILE A 406 -4.22 19.92 -4.03
C ILE A 406 -5.64 19.35 -4.07
N ALA A 407 -6.04 18.71 -5.16
CA ALA A 407 -7.37 18.15 -5.32
C ALA A 407 -7.68 17.06 -4.27
N THR A 408 -6.72 16.20 -3.94
CA THR A 408 -6.89 15.18 -2.89
C THR A 408 -7.01 15.83 -1.51
N PHE A 409 -6.18 16.84 -1.20
CA PHE A 409 -6.27 17.57 0.07
C PHE A 409 -7.62 18.26 0.24
N THR A 410 -8.09 18.99 -0.78
CA THR A 410 -9.42 19.62 -0.79
C THR A 410 -10.53 18.58 -0.65
N MET A 411 -10.48 17.49 -1.43
CA MET A 411 -11.48 16.41 -1.36
C MET A 411 -11.49 15.68 -0.01
N MET A 412 -10.36 15.58 0.70
CA MET A 412 -10.30 15.01 2.06
C MET A 412 -10.92 15.90 3.14
N LEU A 413 -11.06 17.22 2.89
CA LEU A 413 -11.83 18.11 3.75
C LEU A 413 -13.32 18.03 3.38
N LEU A 414 -13.65 18.03 2.09
CA LEU A 414 -15.03 17.88 1.62
C LEU A 414 -15.65 16.51 1.97
N SER A 415 -14.84 15.45 2.09
CA SER A 415 -15.37 14.11 2.37
C SER A 415 -16.04 14.01 3.74
N GLN A 416 -15.61 14.78 4.75
CA GLN A 416 -16.29 14.86 6.05
C GLN A 416 -17.75 15.31 5.86
N PHE A 417 -17.95 16.46 5.19
CA PHE A 417 -19.27 16.98 4.86
C PHE A 417 -20.11 16.02 4.00
N ILE A 418 -19.48 15.27 3.08
CA ILE A 418 -20.17 14.26 2.27
C ILE A 418 -20.68 13.11 3.13
N PHE A 419 -19.84 12.56 4.03
CA PHE A 419 -20.25 11.49 4.94
C PHE A 419 -21.34 11.95 5.92
N ASP A 420 -21.21 13.16 6.48
CA ASP A 420 -22.13 13.71 7.47
C ASP A 420 -23.51 14.05 6.87
N LYS A 421 -23.56 14.56 5.62
CA LYS A 421 -24.80 15.04 4.99
C LYS A 421 -25.47 14.03 4.04
N TYR A 422 -24.69 13.21 3.32
CA TYR A 422 -25.19 12.31 2.26
C TYR A 422 -24.99 10.82 2.59
N GLY A 423 -24.30 10.49 3.68
CA GLY A 423 -24.15 9.12 4.16
C GLY A 423 -23.19 8.25 3.33
N TRP A 424 -23.11 6.97 3.70
CA TRP A 424 -22.14 6.02 3.15
C TRP A 424 -22.41 5.67 1.68
N GLY A 425 -23.66 5.41 1.29
CA GLY A 425 -24.05 5.01 -0.06
C GLY A 425 -23.68 6.04 -1.14
N ALA A 426 -23.97 7.31 -0.89
CA ALA A 426 -23.59 8.41 -1.77
C ALA A 426 -22.06 8.51 -1.90
N ALA A 427 -21.33 8.46 -0.78
CA ALA A 427 -19.87 8.49 -0.77
C ALA A 427 -19.24 7.32 -1.57
N ALA A 428 -19.82 6.11 -1.45
CA ALA A 428 -19.39 4.94 -2.21
C ALA A 428 -19.65 5.06 -3.72
N GLN A 429 -20.76 5.71 -4.12
CA GLN A 429 -21.14 5.92 -5.53
C GLN A 429 -20.41 7.10 -6.22
N ILE A 430 -19.93 8.10 -5.48
CA ILE A 430 -19.22 9.25 -6.08
C ILE A 430 -17.97 8.79 -6.85
N THR A 431 -17.16 7.87 -6.31
CA THR A 431 -15.90 7.47 -6.96
C THR A 431 -16.11 6.79 -8.34
N PRO A 432 -16.97 5.77 -8.49
CA PRO A 432 -17.30 5.23 -9.83
C PRO A 432 -17.99 6.25 -10.73
N THR A 433 -18.83 7.14 -10.19
CA THR A 433 -19.53 8.17 -10.99
C THR A 433 -18.56 9.20 -11.57
N VAL A 434 -17.63 9.69 -10.75
CA VAL A 434 -16.54 10.59 -11.19
C VAL A 434 -15.69 9.91 -12.26
N LEU A 435 -15.31 8.64 -12.06
CA LEU A 435 -14.53 7.89 -13.03
C LEU A 435 -15.32 7.65 -14.33
N LEU A 436 -16.63 7.39 -14.26
CA LEU A 436 -17.49 7.24 -15.43
C LEU A 436 -17.59 8.54 -16.24
N LEU A 437 -17.99 9.64 -15.60
CA LEU A 437 -18.21 10.92 -16.30
C LEU A 437 -16.93 11.45 -16.93
N THR A 438 -15.82 11.44 -16.17
CA THR A 438 -14.53 11.91 -16.68
C THR A 438 -13.89 10.93 -17.66
N GLY A 439 -14.15 9.62 -17.49
CA GLY A 439 -13.70 8.56 -18.40
C GLY A 439 -14.41 8.63 -19.75
N VAL A 440 -15.75 8.74 -19.77
CA VAL A 440 -16.54 8.93 -20.99
C VAL A 440 -16.08 10.20 -21.72
N GLY A 441 -15.92 11.33 -21.01
CA GLY A 441 -15.38 12.55 -21.62
C GLY A 441 -14.00 12.35 -22.28
N PHE A 442 -13.09 11.64 -21.62
CA PHE A 442 -11.75 11.33 -22.14
C PHE A 442 -11.78 10.39 -23.36
N PHE A 443 -12.52 9.26 -23.30
CA PHE A 443 -12.60 8.33 -24.42
C PHE A 443 -13.37 8.92 -25.61
N SER A 444 -14.46 9.65 -25.38
CA SER A 444 -15.18 10.36 -26.44
C SER A 444 -14.29 11.38 -27.17
N LEU A 445 -13.43 12.12 -26.46
CA LEU A 445 -12.46 13.02 -27.09
C LEU A 445 -11.40 12.30 -27.92
N ILE A 446 -11.03 11.07 -27.55
CA ILE A 446 -10.07 10.27 -28.34
C ILE A 446 -10.73 9.65 -29.57
N LEU A 447 -11.99 9.20 -29.47
CA LEU A 447 -12.69 8.50 -30.54
C LEU A 447 -13.36 9.47 -31.54
N PHE A 448 -13.82 10.63 -31.09
CA PHE A 448 -14.47 11.66 -31.90
C PHE A 448 -13.62 12.94 -32.01
N GLY A 449 -12.29 12.78 -31.98
CA GLY A 449 -11.34 13.90 -32.01
C GLY A 449 -11.46 14.76 -33.27
N ASP A 450 -11.71 14.16 -34.44
CA ASP A 450 -11.77 14.89 -35.71
C ASP A 450 -13.05 15.74 -35.84
N PRO A 451 -14.29 15.24 -35.58
CA PRO A 451 -15.49 16.08 -35.52
C PRO A 451 -15.41 17.20 -34.47
N LEU A 452 -14.76 16.95 -33.33
CA LEU A 452 -14.58 17.94 -32.26
C LEU A 452 -13.43 18.92 -32.53
N GLY A 453 -12.58 18.69 -33.55
CA GLY A 453 -11.49 19.59 -33.90
C GLY A 453 -11.96 20.99 -34.25
N LEU A 454 -13.09 21.12 -34.98
CA LEU A 454 -13.65 22.41 -35.39
C LEU A 454 -14.24 23.22 -34.22
N THR A 455 -14.70 22.57 -33.15
CA THR A 455 -15.19 23.25 -31.94
C THR A 455 -14.06 23.58 -30.98
N LEU A 456 -13.08 22.69 -30.81
CA LEU A 456 -11.89 22.90 -29.98
C LEU A 456 -10.94 23.96 -30.56
N ALA A 457 -10.85 24.08 -31.88
CA ALA A 457 -10.09 25.14 -32.56
C ALA A 457 -10.58 26.55 -32.17
N LYS A 458 -11.87 26.74 -31.89
CA LYS A 458 -12.43 28.02 -31.40
C LYS A 458 -11.92 28.40 -30.00
N PHE A 459 -11.43 27.43 -29.23
CA PHE A 459 -10.78 27.62 -27.94
C PHE A 459 -9.24 27.58 -28.02
N GLY A 460 -8.67 27.54 -29.24
CA GLY A 460 -7.22 27.47 -29.45
C GLY A 460 -6.58 26.14 -29.02
N MET A 461 -7.36 25.07 -28.81
CA MET A 461 -6.84 23.76 -28.39
C MET A 461 -6.87 22.75 -29.54
N THR A 462 -5.80 21.96 -29.66
CA THR A 462 -5.82 20.77 -30.52
C THR A 462 -6.58 19.62 -29.83
N PRO A 463 -7.20 18.69 -30.58
CA PRO A 463 -7.85 17.51 -30.00
C PRO A 463 -6.90 16.68 -29.11
N LEU A 464 -5.62 16.60 -29.49
CA LEU A 464 -4.60 15.88 -28.73
C LEU A 464 -4.30 16.56 -27.38
N LEU A 465 -4.13 17.89 -27.38
CA LEU A 465 -3.89 18.67 -26.16
C LEU A 465 -5.11 18.63 -25.23
N ALA A 466 -6.32 18.75 -25.79
CA ALA A 466 -7.57 18.60 -25.05
C ALA A 466 -7.68 17.20 -24.41
N ALA A 467 -7.40 16.12 -25.16
CA ALA A 467 -7.39 14.75 -24.62
C ALA A 467 -6.36 14.57 -23.49
N VAL A 468 -5.19 15.21 -23.59
CA VAL A 468 -4.17 15.19 -22.52
C VAL A 468 -4.66 15.89 -21.25
N TYR A 469 -5.27 17.07 -21.35
CA TYR A 469 -5.80 17.78 -20.17
C TYR A 469 -7.04 17.10 -19.57
N VAL A 470 -7.98 16.61 -20.39
CA VAL A 470 -9.16 15.89 -19.88
C VAL A 470 -8.75 14.56 -19.27
N GLY A 471 -7.79 13.83 -19.85
CA GLY A 471 -7.24 12.61 -19.24
C GLY A 471 -6.45 12.88 -17.96
N ALA A 472 -5.78 14.03 -17.85
CA ALA A 472 -5.14 14.47 -16.61
C ALA A 472 -6.18 14.78 -15.52
N MET A 473 -7.25 15.53 -15.85
CA MET A 473 -8.36 15.79 -14.94
C MET A 473 -9.05 14.50 -14.49
N GLN A 474 -9.34 13.59 -15.41
CA GLN A 474 -9.86 12.24 -15.14
C GLN A 474 -9.02 11.52 -14.09
N ASN A 475 -7.70 11.51 -14.26
CA ASN A 475 -6.78 10.85 -13.35
C ASN A 475 -6.68 11.57 -11.99
N ILE A 476 -6.64 12.91 -11.98
CA ILE A 476 -6.60 13.74 -10.77
C ILE A 476 -7.85 13.50 -9.92
N PHE A 477 -9.05 13.65 -10.50
CA PHE A 477 -10.31 13.50 -9.78
C PHE A 477 -10.53 12.05 -9.33
N SER A 478 -10.23 11.06 -10.17
CA SER A 478 -10.36 9.64 -9.80
C SER A 478 -9.43 9.24 -8.64
N LYS A 479 -8.19 9.74 -8.62
CA LYS A 479 -7.25 9.49 -7.52
C LYS A 479 -7.67 10.24 -6.25
N SER A 480 -8.11 11.48 -6.39
CA SER A 480 -8.58 12.32 -5.27
C SER A 480 -9.79 11.68 -4.58
N ALA A 481 -10.85 11.38 -5.34
CA ALA A 481 -12.05 10.70 -4.83
C ALA A 481 -11.71 9.33 -4.22
N LYS A 482 -10.74 8.60 -4.79
CA LYS A 482 -10.33 7.32 -4.24
C LYS A 482 -9.69 7.44 -2.85
N TYR A 483 -8.77 8.37 -2.65
CA TYR A 483 -8.14 8.55 -1.33
C TYR A 483 -9.04 9.25 -0.31
N SER A 484 -9.97 10.11 -0.75
CA SER A 484 -10.83 10.88 0.16
C SER A 484 -12.16 10.21 0.53
N LEU A 485 -12.73 9.38 -0.37
CA LEU A 485 -14.05 8.76 -0.22
C LEU A 485 -13.95 7.24 -0.30
N PHE A 486 -13.41 6.68 -1.38
CA PHE A 486 -13.41 5.22 -1.60
C PHE A 486 -12.64 4.44 -0.53
N ASP A 487 -11.40 4.83 -0.22
CA ASP A 487 -10.58 4.15 0.78
C ASP A 487 -11.25 4.21 2.18
N PRO A 488 -11.78 5.35 2.66
CA PRO A 488 -12.66 5.42 3.84
C PRO A 488 -13.93 4.54 3.74
N CYS A 489 -14.69 4.59 2.64
CA CYS A 489 -15.89 3.75 2.46
C CYS A 489 -15.55 2.26 2.57
N LYS A 490 -14.44 1.82 1.96
CA LYS A 490 -13.93 0.45 2.02
C LYS A 490 -13.56 0.03 3.45
N GLU A 491 -12.96 0.93 4.22
CA GLU A 491 -12.64 0.66 5.63
C GLU A 491 -13.88 0.65 6.53
N MET A 492 -14.86 1.52 6.26
CA MET A 492 -16.16 1.55 6.96
C MET A 492 -17.02 0.30 6.68
N ALA A 493 -16.93 -0.25 5.46
CA ALA A 493 -17.60 -1.49 5.08
C ALA A 493 -17.17 -2.71 5.93
N TYR A 494 -15.98 -2.68 6.54
CA TYR A 494 -15.52 -3.72 7.45
C TYR A 494 -16.02 -3.57 8.90
N ILE A 495 -16.72 -2.48 9.24
CA ILE A 495 -17.15 -2.23 10.62
C ILE A 495 -18.26 -3.19 11.08
N PRO A 496 -19.39 -3.34 10.38
CA PRO A 496 -20.54 -4.14 10.85
C PRO A 496 -20.38 -5.66 10.58
N LEU A 497 -19.17 -6.10 10.23
CA LEU A 497 -18.89 -7.53 10.02
C LEU A 497 -18.38 -8.16 11.31
N ASP A 498 -18.75 -9.43 11.54
CA ASP A 498 -18.19 -10.23 12.61
C ASP A 498 -16.64 -10.26 12.52
N GLU A 499 -15.95 -10.30 13.67
CA GLU A 499 -14.48 -10.14 13.71
C GLU A 499 -13.75 -11.18 12.84
N ASP A 500 -14.32 -12.38 12.68
CA ASP A 500 -13.74 -13.44 11.87
C ASP A 500 -13.84 -13.10 10.37
N THR A 501 -15.03 -12.75 9.88
CA THR A 501 -15.29 -12.32 8.50
C THR A 501 -14.57 -11.02 8.16
N LYS A 502 -14.49 -10.10 9.11
CA LYS A 502 -13.79 -8.81 9.02
C LYS A 502 -12.29 -8.99 8.81
N VAL A 503 -11.64 -9.79 9.67
CA VAL A 503 -10.20 -10.07 9.56
C VAL A 503 -9.89 -10.86 8.28
N LYS A 504 -10.70 -11.88 7.96
CA LYS A 504 -10.53 -12.72 6.76
C LYS A 504 -10.79 -11.93 5.47
N GLY A 505 -11.89 -11.21 5.38
CA GLY A 505 -12.31 -10.41 4.24
C GLY A 505 -11.35 -9.27 3.95
N LYS A 506 -10.91 -8.53 4.98
CA LYS A 506 -9.90 -7.48 4.81
C LYS A 506 -8.57 -8.03 4.31
N ALA A 507 -8.11 -9.15 4.86
CA ALA A 507 -6.91 -9.82 4.38
C ALA A 507 -7.05 -10.25 2.90
N ALA A 508 -8.17 -10.88 2.52
CA ALA A 508 -8.42 -11.32 1.16
C ALA A 508 -8.47 -10.14 0.16
N ILE A 509 -9.15 -9.04 0.51
CA ILE A 509 -9.31 -7.89 -0.38
C ILE A 509 -8.00 -7.07 -0.51
N ASP A 510 -7.30 -6.82 0.60
CA ASP A 510 -6.06 -6.03 0.54
C ASP A 510 -4.89 -6.83 -0.07
N VAL A 511 -4.85 -8.16 0.07
CA VAL A 511 -3.77 -9.03 -0.46
C VAL A 511 -4.05 -9.58 -1.86
N VAL A 512 -5.30 -9.94 -2.18
CA VAL A 512 -5.65 -10.54 -3.49
C VAL A 512 -6.29 -9.50 -4.40
N CYS A 513 -7.41 -8.88 -3.99
CA CYS A 513 -8.21 -8.02 -4.88
C CYS A 513 -7.49 -6.74 -5.33
N ASN A 514 -6.75 -6.09 -4.43
CA ASN A 514 -6.06 -4.83 -4.75
C ASN A 514 -4.87 -5.03 -5.74
N PRO A 515 -3.99 -6.04 -5.59
CA PRO A 515 -3.07 -6.43 -6.65
C PRO A 515 -3.76 -6.95 -7.92
N LEU A 516 -4.80 -7.79 -7.79
CA LEU A 516 -5.53 -8.35 -8.92
C LEU A 516 -6.17 -7.27 -9.81
N GLY A 517 -6.73 -6.20 -9.22
CA GLY A 517 -7.27 -5.08 -10.00
C GLY A 517 -6.19 -4.40 -10.85
N LYS A 518 -5.04 -4.07 -10.24
CA LYS A 518 -3.92 -3.41 -10.94
C LYS A 518 -3.30 -4.30 -12.02
N SER A 519 -3.14 -5.59 -11.75
CA SER A 519 -2.58 -6.55 -12.70
C SER A 519 -3.59 -6.96 -13.78
N GLY A 520 -4.88 -7.02 -13.45
CA GLY A 520 -5.97 -7.31 -14.39
C GLY A 520 -6.10 -6.25 -15.47
N GLY A 521 -6.00 -4.96 -15.12
CA GLY A 521 -5.93 -3.88 -16.11
C GLY A 521 -4.75 -4.03 -17.07
N ALA A 522 -3.57 -4.40 -16.56
CA ALA A 522 -2.38 -4.62 -17.35
C ALA A 522 -2.52 -5.86 -18.26
N LEU A 523 -3.13 -6.94 -17.77
CA LEU A 523 -3.39 -8.15 -18.57
C LEU A 523 -4.42 -7.90 -19.68
N ILE A 524 -5.50 -7.16 -19.40
CA ILE A 524 -6.48 -6.73 -20.41
C ILE A 524 -5.78 -5.89 -21.49
N GLN A 525 -4.96 -4.91 -21.09
CA GLN A 525 -4.20 -4.10 -22.05
C GLN A 525 -3.19 -4.92 -22.84
N GLN A 526 -2.44 -5.83 -22.21
CA GLN A 526 -1.51 -6.72 -22.90
C GLN A 526 -2.24 -7.58 -23.94
N PHE A 527 -3.36 -8.20 -23.59
CA PHE A 527 -4.16 -9.01 -24.51
C PHE A 527 -4.65 -8.16 -25.69
N MET A 528 -5.23 -6.99 -25.42
CA MET A 528 -5.71 -6.07 -26.46
C MET A 528 -4.59 -5.54 -27.37
N ILE A 529 -3.42 -5.20 -26.84
CA ILE A 529 -2.25 -4.75 -27.62
C ILE A 529 -1.74 -5.88 -28.52
N LEU A 530 -1.69 -7.12 -28.03
CA LEU A 530 -1.26 -8.27 -28.83
C LEU A 530 -2.27 -8.63 -29.93
N THR A 531 -3.57 -8.50 -29.67
CA THR A 531 -4.65 -8.77 -30.64
C THR A 531 -4.74 -7.67 -31.72
N PHE A 532 -4.79 -6.40 -31.32
CA PHE A 532 -5.01 -5.25 -32.22
C PHE A 532 -3.72 -4.58 -32.70
N GLY A 533 -2.56 -5.02 -32.22
CA GLY A 533 -1.22 -4.61 -32.64
C GLY A 533 -0.70 -3.27 -32.09
N SER A 534 -1.57 -2.40 -31.56
CA SER A 534 -1.16 -1.17 -30.88
C SER A 534 -2.18 -0.73 -29.81
N LEU A 535 -1.72 0.09 -28.85
CA LEU A 535 -2.58 0.71 -27.84
C LEU A 535 -3.60 1.66 -28.48
N ALA A 536 -3.21 2.38 -29.53
CA ALA A 536 -4.12 3.27 -30.27
C ALA A 536 -5.29 2.47 -30.89
N SER A 537 -4.99 1.39 -31.62
CA SER A 537 -5.98 0.50 -32.22
C SER A 537 -6.88 -0.17 -31.16
N SER A 538 -6.34 -0.48 -29.98
CA SER A 538 -7.11 -1.07 -28.88
C SER A 538 -8.02 -0.08 -28.13
N THR A 539 -7.78 1.23 -28.25
CA THR A 539 -8.45 2.25 -27.42
C THR A 539 -9.99 2.21 -27.44
N PRO A 540 -10.71 2.04 -28.58
CA PRO A 540 -12.17 1.92 -28.56
C PRO A 540 -12.66 0.71 -27.74
N TYR A 541 -12.01 -0.45 -27.88
CA TYR A 541 -12.35 -1.66 -27.13
C TYR A 541 -12.06 -1.49 -25.64
N LEU A 542 -10.95 -0.84 -25.28
CA LEU A 542 -10.64 -0.49 -23.88
C LEU A 542 -11.71 0.44 -23.27
N GLY A 543 -12.24 1.39 -24.05
CA GLY A 543 -13.35 2.26 -23.63
C GLY A 543 -14.65 1.48 -23.37
N GLY A 544 -15.01 0.54 -24.26
CA GLY A 544 -16.16 -0.35 -24.07
C GLY A 544 -16.02 -1.26 -22.85
N ILE A 545 -14.85 -1.89 -22.66
CA ILE A 545 -14.54 -2.72 -21.49
C ILE A 545 -14.61 -1.89 -20.20
N LEU A 546 -14.06 -0.67 -20.22
CA LEU A 546 -14.13 0.25 -19.08
C LEU A 546 -15.58 0.56 -18.70
N LEU A 547 -16.44 0.86 -19.68
CA LEU A 547 -17.86 1.14 -19.43
C LEU A 547 -18.57 -0.04 -18.76
N VAL A 548 -18.36 -1.27 -19.25
CA VAL A 548 -18.91 -2.49 -18.64
C VAL A 548 -18.44 -2.66 -17.19
N ILE A 549 -17.14 -2.47 -16.93
CA ILE A 549 -16.55 -2.61 -15.58
C ILE A 549 -17.10 -1.55 -14.62
N VAL A 550 -17.29 -0.30 -15.08
CA VAL A 550 -17.80 0.79 -14.25
C VAL A 550 -19.30 0.67 -13.98
N LEU A 551 -20.08 0.14 -14.94
CA LEU A 551 -21.49 -0.22 -14.68
C LEU A 551 -21.60 -1.36 -13.65
N ALA A 552 -20.76 -2.40 -13.77
CA ALA A 552 -20.70 -3.47 -12.76
C ALA A 552 -20.28 -2.92 -11.38
N TRP A 553 -19.37 -1.94 -11.33
CA TRP A 553 -18.96 -1.27 -10.10
C TRP A 553 -20.10 -0.44 -9.48
N LEU A 554 -20.86 0.32 -10.28
CA LEU A 554 -22.04 1.04 -9.80
C LEU A 554 -23.13 0.10 -9.26
N ALA A 555 -23.37 -1.01 -9.95
CA ALA A 555 -24.30 -2.05 -9.48
C ALA A 555 -23.84 -2.68 -8.15
N ALA A 556 -22.55 -3.02 -8.03
CA ALA A 556 -21.98 -3.54 -6.79
C ALA A 556 -22.02 -2.50 -5.66
N ALA A 557 -21.77 -1.22 -5.93
CA ALA A 557 -21.86 -0.15 -4.92
C ALA A 557 -23.30 0.02 -4.40
N LYS A 558 -24.31 -0.04 -5.28
CA LYS A 558 -25.73 -0.01 -4.88
C LYS A 558 -26.15 -1.26 -4.11
N SER A 559 -25.73 -2.45 -4.56
CA SER A 559 -25.97 -3.72 -3.84
C SER A 559 -25.36 -3.71 -2.43
N LEU A 560 -24.14 -3.17 -2.31
CA LEU A 560 -23.40 -3.11 -1.05
C LEU A 560 -24.01 -2.08 -0.08
N ASP A 561 -24.55 -0.97 -0.57
CA ASP A 561 -25.25 0.05 0.23
C ASP A 561 -26.53 -0.49 0.89
N THR A 562 -27.33 -1.25 0.15
CA THR A 562 -28.51 -1.94 0.71
C THR A 562 -28.11 -2.94 1.79
N GLN A 563 -27.06 -3.73 1.57
CA GLN A 563 -26.57 -4.71 2.56
C GLN A 563 -25.92 -4.03 3.78
N PHE A 564 -25.16 -2.95 3.59
CA PHE A 564 -24.52 -2.20 4.67
C PHE A 564 -25.57 -1.53 5.57
N THR A 565 -26.63 -0.98 4.98
CA THR A 565 -27.76 -0.39 5.73
C THR A 565 -28.51 -1.44 6.53
N ALA A 566 -28.76 -2.63 5.97
CA ALA A 566 -29.39 -3.74 6.69
C ALA A 566 -28.55 -4.21 7.88
N LEU A 567 -27.25 -4.50 7.67
CA LEU A 567 -26.33 -4.89 8.76
C LEU A 567 -26.21 -3.81 9.84
N ARG A 568 -26.29 -2.53 9.47
CA ARG A 568 -26.33 -1.40 10.42
C ARG A 568 -27.58 -1.42 11.30
N GLN A 569 -28.75 -1.70 10.71
CA GLN A 569 -30.00 -1.80 11.44
C GLN A 569 -30.02 -3.01 12.38
N GLU A 570 -29.48 -4.15 11.93
CA GLU A 570 -29.28 -5.34 12.78
C GLU A 570 -28.35 -5.04 13.97
N GLU A 571 -27.19 -4.39 13.74
CA GLU A 571 -26.24 -4.00 14.80
C GLU A 571 -26.82 -2.96 15.79
N GLU A 572 -27.73 -2.10 15.33
CA GLU A 572 -28.45 -1.13 16.18
C GLU A 572 -29.55 -1.83 17.00
N LEU A 573 -30.32 -2.73 16.40
CA LEU A 573 -31.32 -3.57 17.08
C LEU A 573 -30.69 -4.48 18.15
N GLU A 574 -29.57 -5.13 17.85
CA GLU A 574 -28.84 -5.95 18.84
C GLU A 574 -28.42 -5.12 20.06
N LYS A 575 -27.89 -3.92 19.85
CA LYS A 575 -27.51 -3.01 20.96
C LYS A 575 -28.71 -2.49 21.74
N GLU A 576 -29.86 -2.28 21.09
CA GLU A 576 -31.10 -1.93 21.80
C GLU A 576 -31.62 -3.12 22.62
N MET A 577 -31.55 -4.34 22.08
CA MET A 577 -31.88 -5.57 22.81
C MET A 577 -30.94 -5.81 24.00
N GLU A 578 -29.63 -5.61 23.85
CA GLU A 578 -28.67 -5.66 24.97
C GLU A 578 -29.00 -4.60 26.03
N ARG A 579 -29.24 -3.35 25.62
CA ARG A 579 -29.63 -2.27 26.53
C ARG A 579 -30.98 -2.51 27.21
N ALA A 580 -31.90 -3.21 26.56
CA ALA A 580 -33.19 -3.60 27.13
C ALA A 580 -33.02 -4.78 28.11
N ALA A 581 -32.24 -5.79 27.76
CA ALA A 581 -31.95 -6.94 28.62
C ALA A 581 -31.21 -6.52 29.90
N VAL A 582 -30.25 -5.59 29.81
CA VAL A 582 -29.56 -4.99 30.97
C VAL A 582 -30.48 -4.12 31.83
N LYS A 583 -31.61 -3.64 31.29
CA LYS A 583 -32.62 -2.86 32.03
C LYS A 583 -33.71 -3.69 32.70
N ILE A 584 -33.80 -5.00 32.45
CA ILE A 584 -34.69 -5.89 33.20
C ILE A 584 -33.99 -6.22 34.52
N PRO A 585 -34.49 -5.76 35.69
CA PRO A 585 -33.95 -6.20 36.97
C PRO A 585 -34.29 -7.68 37.12
N VAL A 586 -33.30 -8.51 37.44
CA VAL A 586 -33.56 -9.87 37.91
C VAL A 586 -34.22 -9.75 39.29
N VAL A 587 -35.56 -9.73 39.31
CA VAL A 587 -36.34 -9.95 40.52
C VAL A 587 -36.19 -11.42 40.87
N SER A 588 -35.20 -11.72 41.70
CA SER A 588 -35.03 -13.04 42.28
C SER A 588 -36.13 -13.30 43.30
N GLU A 589 -37.16 -14.06 42.93
CA GLU A 589 -38.07 -14.67 43.88
C GLU A 589 -37.32 -15.69 44.74
N THR A 590 -36.76 -15.25 45.87
CA THR A 590 -36.33 -16.14 46.95
C THR A 590 -37.54 -16.54 47.79
N GLY A 591 -38.17 -17.66 47.44
CA GLY A 591 -39.22 -18.26 48.26
C GLY A 591 -38.67 -19.05 49.44
N ASN A 592 -39.07 -18.69 50.67
CA ASN A 592 -39.53 -19.60 51.74
C ASN A 592 -39.74 -18.84 53.07
N GLY A 593 -40.90 -19.00 53.73
CA GLY A 593 -41.20 -18.26 54.97
C GLY A 593 -42.60 -18.43 55.62
N THR A 594 -43.06 -19.68 55.80
CA THR A 594 -43.86 -20.18 56.96
C THR A 594 -45.10 -19.42 57.53
N LEU A 595 -46.29 -20.03 57.35
CA LEU A 595 -47.49 -20.14 58.23
C LEU A 595 -48.02 -18.97 59.12
N ALA A 596 -49.22 -18.48 58.76
CA ALA A 596 -50.45 -18.29 59.58
C ALA A 596 -51.49 -17.60 58.66
N GLY A 597 -52.81 -17.84 58.65
CA GLY A 597 -53.74 -18.40 59.64
C GLY A 597 -54.92 -17.42 59.77
N GLY A 598 -56.13 -17.77 59.32
CA GLY A 598 -57.32 -16.90 59.47
C GLY A 598 -58.33 -16.95 58.33
N SER A 599 -59.60 -17.18 58.68
CA SER A 599 -60.77 -17.08 57.79
C SER A 599 -61.25 -15.63 57.65
N LEU A 600 -61.82 -15.23 56.50
CA LEU A 600 -63.21 -14.72 56.38
C LEU A 600 -63.51 -13.98 55.04
N LEU A 601 -64.71 -14.25 54.53
CA LEU A 601 -65.67 -13.34 53.86
C LEU A 601 -65.37 -12.66 52.49
N ASN A 602 -66.15 -13.14 51.52
CA ASN A 602 -67.10 -12.42 50.65
C ASN A 602 -66.70 -11.70 49.35
N GLN A 603 -67.46 -12.11 48.31
CA GLN A 603 -68.05 -11.32 47.20
C GLN A 603 -67.08 -10.64 46.20
N ALA A 604 -67.31 -10.58 44.89
CA ALA A 604 -68.22 -11.15 43.88
C ALA A 604 -68.42 -10.06 42.80
N ALA A 605 -68.74 -10.47 41.56
CA ALA A 605 -69.08 -9.65 40.38
C ALA A 605 -67.93 -8.87 39.71
N GLY A 606 -68.00 -8.76 38.36
CA GLY A 606 -67.25 -7.73 37.62
C GLY A 606 -66.51 -8.16 36.34
N ASP A 607 -67.19 -8.86 35.43
CA ASP A 607 -66.98 -8.89 33.96
C ASP A 607 -65.69 -8.32 33.32
N SER A 608 -65.02 -9.19 32.55
CA SER A 608 -64.68 -9.00 31.11
C SER A 608 -63.79 -7.78 30.71
N THR A 609 -62.72 -7.87 29.91
CA THR A 609 -62.43 -8.67 28.70
C THR A 609 -60.92 -8.54 28.40
N GLY A 610 -60.36 -9.34 27.48
CA GLY A 610 -59.03 -9.07 26.90
C GLY A 610 -58.09 -10.27 26.84
N SER A 611 -58.34 -11.20 25.93
CA SER A 611 -57.48 -12.35 25.68
C SER A 611 -56.15 -11.96 25.03
N THR A 612 -55.02 -12.30 25.66
CA THR A 612 -53.69 -12.29 25.04
C THR A 612 -53.17 -13.73 24.97
N SER A 613 -53.44 -14.43 23.87
CA SER A 613 -52.92 -15.77 23.62
C SER A 613 -51.71 -15.73 22.69
N ASN A 614 -50.63 -16.37 23.16
CA ASN A 614 -49.39 -16.74 22.46
C ASN A 614 -49.44 -16.81 20.92
N SER A 615 -48.37 -16.33 20.27
CA SER A 615 -47.94 -16.79 18.95
C SER A 615 -46.41 -16.65 18.77
N LYS A 616 -45.67 -17.57 19.42
CA LYS A 616 -44.30 -17.92 19.01
C LYS A 616 -44.36 -19.18 18.13
N GLN A 617 -44.71 -19.02 16.86
CA GLN A 617 -44.49 -20.00 15.78
C GLN A 617 -44.97 -19.38 14.47
N TYR A 618 -44.05 -19.10 13.54
CA TYR A 618 -44.18 -19.19 12.08
C TYR A 618 -42.97 -18.52 11.42
N LEU A 619 -41.90 -19.30 11.24
CA LEU A 619 -40.78 -18.95 10.36
C LEU A 619 -40.27 -20.22 9.67
N GLU A 620 -41.17 -20.87 8.91
CA GLU A 620 -40.84 -21.85 7.89
C GLU A 620 -41.92 -21.84 6.81
N ASN A 621 -41.53 -22.14 5.58
CA ASN A 621 -42.34 -22.18 4.35
C ASN A 621 -42.87 -20.84 3.80
N LYS A 622 -42.06 -20.23 2.92
CA LYS A 622 -42.57 -19.67 1.65
C LYS A 622 -41.54 -19.78 0.51
N GLN A 623 -41.46 -21.00 -0.05
CA GLN A 623 -41.17 -21.23 -1.47
C GLN A 623 -42.41 -21.93 -2.07
N GLN A 624 -42.68 -21.71 -3.36
CA GLN A 624 -43.96 -21.98 -4.05
C GLN A 624 -45.04 -20.97 -3.58
N GLU A 625 -45.54 -20.04 -4.39
CA GLU A 625 -45.81 -20.07 -5.84
C GLU A 625 -44.99 -19.07 -6.69
#